data_AF-A0A7Y3XKQ9-F1
#
_entry.id   AF-A0A7Y3XKQ9-F1
#
_cell.length_a   1.000
_cell.length_b   1.000
_cell.length_c   1.000
_cell.angle_alpha   90.00
_cell.angle_beta   90.00
_cell.angle_gamma   90.00
#
_symmetry.space_group_name_H-M   'P 1'
#
loop_
_entity.id
_entity.type
_entity.pdbx_description
1 polymer ?
#
loop_
_entity_poly.entity_id
_entity_poly.type
_entity_poly.pdbx_seq_one_letter_code
_entity_poly.pdbx_strand_id
1 'polypeptide(L)'
;MKKALIPLQLVKDFSVKDLDNTINKFGGESCVFYFMDTYQIKPLGLDALSLLHSNDDFFDNPKIKTLNQITEIVSRLNEGGKYRNHKFKIMSVDANHSNCIEDAKQKLNIDLVLSAQ
;
A
#
# COMPACT_ATOMS: atom_id res chain seq x y z
N MET A 1 -6.90 19.08 4.80
CA MET A 1 -7.21 17.64 4.68
C MET A 1 -6.06 16.87 5.30
N LYS A 2 -6.32 16.10 6.35
CA LYS A 2 -5.28 15.27 6.98
C LYS A 2 -4.79 14.20 6.00
N LYS A 3 -3.51 13.86 6.05
CA LYS A 3 -2.88 12.79 5.28
C LYS A 3 -2.52 11.67 6.23
N ALA A 4 -3.19 10.54 6.07
CA ALA A 4 -2.91 9.34 6.84
C ALA A 4 -2.22 8.31 5.94
N LEU A 5 -1.17 7.68 6.45
CA LEU A 5 -0.54 6.51 5.85
C LEU A 5 -1.08 5.25 6.52
N ILE A 6 -1.50 4.28 5.73
CA ILE A 6 -1.89 2.95 6.18
C ILE A 6 -0.90 1.95 5.56
N PRO A 7 0.16 1.57 6.30
CA PRO A 7 1.04 0.49 5.88
C PRO A 7 0.23 -0.81 5.92
N LEU A 8 0.04 -1.39 4.75
CA LEU A 8 -0.49 -2.72 4.56
C LEU A 8 0.71 -3.66 4.59
N GLN A 9 0.71 -4.62 5.51
CA GLN A 9 1.51 -5.82 5.36
C GLN A 9 0.56 -6.86 4.82
N LEU A 10 0.41 -6.92 3.49
CA LEU A 10 -0.51 -7.87 2.86
C LEU A 10 0.05 -9.30 2.99
N VAL A 11 -0.12 -9.87 4.18
CA VAL A 11 -0.13 -11.31 4.38
C VAL A 11 -1.38 -11.90 3.74
N LYS A 12 -1.36 -13.18 3.38
CA LYS A 12 -2.60 -13.91 3.08
C LYS A 12 -3.58 -13.63 4.23
N ASP A 13 -4.80 -13.20 3.90
CA ASP A 13 -5.92 -12.95 4.82
C ASP A 13 -6.06 -11.52 5.42
N PHE A 14 -5.58 -10.48 4.72
CA PHE A 14 -5.92 -9.10 5.07
C PHE A 14 -7.45 -8.84 4.98
N SER A 15 -8.06 -8.43 6.10
CA SER A 15 -9.50 -8.17 6.19
C SER A 15 -9.84 -6.74 5.77
N VAL A 16 -10.68 -6.62 4.72
CA VAL A 16 -11.24 -5.31 4.27
C VAL A 16 -12.02 -4.62 5.39
N LYS A 17 -12.61 -5.39 6.31
CA LYS A 17 -13.41 -4.86 7.43
C LYS A 17 -12.57 -4.02 8.40
N ASP A 18 -11.30 -4.36 8.56
CA ASP A 18 -10.41 -3.70 9.51
C ASP A 18 -10.01 -2.31 8.99
N LEU A 19 -9.79 -2.20 7.68
CA LEU A 19 -9.67 -0.90 7.00
C LEU A 19 -10.96 -0.11 7.06
N ASP A 20 -12.10 -0.75 6.82
CA ASP A 20 -13.40 -0.08 6.86
C ASP A 20 -13.63 0.57 8.24
N ASN A 21 -13.40 -0.18 9.32
CA ASN A 21 -13.48 0.32 10.68
C ASN A 21 -12.50 1.47 10.94
N THR A 22 -11.26 1.35 10.43
CA THR A 22 -10.23 2.37 10.60
C THR A 22 -10.60 3.67 9.90
N ILE A 23 -11.10 3.61 8.66
CA ILE A 23 -11.48 4.79 7.86
C ILE A 23 -12.76 5.42 8.41
N ASN A 24 -13.74 4.63 8.84
CA ASN A 24 -14.99 5.14 9.43
C ASN A 24 -14.76 6.06 10.63
N LYS A 25 -13.68 5.87 11.40
CA LYS A 25 -13.31 6.77 12.52
C LYS A 25 -13.04 8.21 12.09
N PHE A 26 -12.79 8.44 10.79
CA PHE A 26 -12.51 9.76 10.21
C PHE A 26 -13.72 10.37 9.48
N GLY A 27 -14.93 9.80 9.61
CA GLY A 27 -16.11 10.26 8.85
C GLY A 27 -16.49 11.74 9.03
N GLY A 28 -16.04 12.38 10.11
CA GLY A 28 -16.26 13.81 10.37
C GLY A 28 -15.34 14.78 9.60
N GLU A 29 -14.32 14.29 8.89
CA GLU A 29 -13.35 15.15 8.19
C GLU A 29 -12.85 14.57 6.87
N SER A 30 -12.52 15.42 5.90
CA SER A 30 -11.92 14.97 4.64
C SER A 30 -10.43 14.63 4.81
N CYS A 31 -10.09 13.37 4.54
CA CYS A 31 -8.73 12.84 4.63
C CYS A 31 -8.20 12.35 3.28
N VAL A 32 -6.88 12.36 3.11
CA VAL A 32 -6.17 11.58 2.09
C VAL A 32 -5.58 10.36 2.76
N PHE A 33 -5.99 9.17 2.36
CA PHE A 33 -5.39 7.91 2.82
C PHE A 33 -4.41 7.40 1.78
N TYR A 34 -3.17 7.19 2.20
CA TYR A 34 -2.12 6.55 1.42
C TYR A 34 -2.03 5.09 1.89
N PHE A 35 -2.47 4.16 1.04
CA PHE A 35 -2.31 2.72 1.25
C PHE A 35 -0.96 2.31 0.69
N MET A 36 -0.10 1.76 1.53
CA MET A 36 1.27 1.41 1.15
C MET A 36 1.53 -0.05 1.44
N ASP A 37 1.98 -0.80 0.45
CA ASP A 37 2.59 -2.10 0.69
C ASP A 37 4.00 -2.11 0.10
N THR A 38 4.80 -3.07 0.56
CA THR A 38 6.17 -3.27 0.09
C THR A 38 6.28 -4.62 -0.57
N TYR A 39 6.88 -4.66 -1.75
CA TYR A 39 7.34 -5.91 -2.36
C TYR A 39 8.84 -6.04 -2.18
N GLN A 40 9.33 -7.28 -2.21
CA GLN A 40 10.76 -7.54 -2.21
C GLN A 40 11.10 -8.32 -3.47
N ILE A 41 11.99 -7.75 -4.27
CA ILE A 41 12.72 -8.52 -5.27
C ILE A 41 13.85 -9.22 -4.52
N LYS A 42 13.72 -10.52 -4.27
CA LYS A 42 14.81 -11.30 -3.65
C LYS A 42 15.79 -11.70 -4.75
N PRO A 43 17.01 -11.13 -4.84
CA PRO A 43 18.06 -11.74 -5.61
C PRO A 43 18.48 -13.01 -4.87
N LEU A 44 18.02 -14.16 -5.34
CA LEU A 44 18.54 -15.43 -4.86
C LEU A 44 20.00 -15.50 -5.33
N GLY A 45 20.95 -15.61 -4.39
CA GLY A 45 22.35 -15.85 -4.74
C GLY A 45 22.48 -17.12 -5.59
N LEU A 46 23.38 -17.10 -6.58
CA LEU A 46 23.45 -17.96 -7.80
C LEU A 46 22.46 -17.58 -8.94
N ASP A 47 21.28 -17.03 -8.65
CA ASP A 47 20.30 -16.62 -9.67
C ASP A 47 20.53 -15.21 -10.24
N ALA A 48 21.50 -14.46 -9.69
CA ALA A 48 21.86 -13.14 -10.21
C ALA A 48 22.38 -13.17 -11.66
N LEU A 49 22.97 -14.28 -12.09
CA LEU A 49 23.36 -14.49 -13.49
C LEU A 49 22.13 -14.78 -14.38
N SER A 50 21.11 -15.47 -13.85
CA SER A 50 19.81 -15.68 -14.48
C SER A 50 19.05 -14.35 -14.68
N LEU A 51 19.21 -13.40 -13.75
CA LEU A 51 18.64 -12.05 -13.82
C LEU A 51 19.20 -11.21 -14.96
N LEU A 52 20.47 -11.40 -15.35
CA LEU A 52 21.05 -10.72 -16.53
C LEU A 52 20.36 -11.15 -17.84
N HIS A 53 19.76 -12.33 -17.86
CA HIS A 53 19.01 -12.88 -19.00
C HIS A 53 17.49 -12.77 -18.83
N SER A 54 17.02 -12.22 -17.71
CA SER A 54 15.61 -12.07 -17.40
C SER A 54 15.05 -10.83 -18.08
N ASN A 55 13.87 -10.96 -18.71
CA ASN A 55 13.12 -9.81 -19.20
C ASN A 55 12.58 -8.96 -18.04
N ASP A 56 12.25 -7.69 -18.33
CA ASP A 56 11.65 -6.72 -17.39
C ASP A 56 10.47 -7.30 -16.57
N ASP A 57 9.74 -8.27 -17.13
CA ASP A 57 8.64 -9.00 -16.49
C ASP A 57 9.00 -9.61 -15.12
N PHE A 58 10.25 -10.04 -14.90
CA PHE A 58 10.66 -10.59 -13.60
C PHE A 58 10.64 -9.52 -12.50
N PHE A 59 11.03 -8.29 -12.82
CA PHE A 59 11.07 -7.16 -11.88
C PHE A 59 9.68 -6.52 -11.70
N ASP A 60 8.84 -6.55 -12.74
CA ASP A 60 7.51 -5.94 -12.72
C ASP A 60 6.44 -6.83 -12.06
N ASN A 61 6.56 -8.16 -12.14
CA ASN A 61 5.56 -9.08 -11.62
C ASN A 61 5.24 -8.90 -10.11
N PRO A 62 6.23 -8.78 -9.19
CA PRO A 62 5.95 -8.54 -7.77
C PRO A 62 5.22 -7.22 -7.54
N LYS A 63 5.66 -6.15 -8.21
CA LYS A 63 5.07 -4.82 -8.13
C LYS A 63 3.61 -4.82 -8.62
N ILE A 64 3.36 -5.40 -9.79
CA ILE A 64 2.02 -5.49 -10.40
C ILE A 64 1.09 -6.29 -9.50
N LYS A 65 1.56 -7.43 -8.95
CA LYS A 65 0.78 -8.25 -8.04
C LYS A 65 0.35 -7.47 -6.79
N THR A 66 1.28 -6.79 -6.13
CA THR A 66 0.98 -5.96 -4.96
C THR A 66 0.03 -4.82 -5.31
N LEU A 67 0.26 -4.12 -6.44
CA LEU A 67 -0.64 -3.06 -6.90
C LEU A 67 -2.06 -3.57 -7.15
N ASN A 68 -2.21 -4.72 -7.80
CA ASN A 68 -3.51 -5.32 -8.07
C ASN A 68 -4.25 -5.67 -6.76
N GLN A 69 -3.56 -6.23 -5.78
CA GLN A 69 -4.14 -6.57 -4.47
C GLN A 69 -4.61 -5.32 -3.72
N ILE A 70 -3.79 -4.27 -3.63
CA ILE A 70 -4.20 -3.03 -2.96
C ILE A 70 -5.36 -2.37 -3.72
N THR A 71 -5.32 -2.38 -5.06
CA THR A 71 -6.37 -1.79 -5.90
C THR A 71 -7.71 -2.49 -5.67
N GLU A 72 -7.72 -3.82 -5.56
CA GLU A 72 -8.94 -4.57 -5.24
C GLU A 72 -9.50 -4.18 -3.88
N ILE A 73 -8.64 -4.11 -2.84
CA ILE A 73 -9.04 -3.73 -1.48
C ILE A 73 -9.62 -2.31 -1.44
N VAL A 74 -8.91 -1.34 -2.03
CA VAL A 74 -9.33 0.07 -2.07
C VAL A 74 -10.62 0.24 -2.87
N SER A 75 -10.79 -0.52 -3.95
CA SER A 75 -12.03 -0.50 -4.75
C SER A 75 -13.21 -0.98 -3.92
N ARG A 76 -13.08 -2.12 -3.23
CA ARG A 76 -14.11 -2.66 -2.32
C ARG A 76 -14.48 -1.68 -1.20
N LEU A 77 -13.48 -0.99 -0.63
CA LEU A 77 -13.73 0.04 0.39
C LEU A 77 -14.55 1.22 -0.14
N ASN A 78 -14.36 1.58 -1.40
CA ASN A 78 -15.03 2.73 -2.02
C ASN A 78 -16.31 2.35 -2.78
N GLU A 79 -16.74 1.09 -2.74
CA GLU A 79 -17.99 0.64 -3.37
C GLU A 79 -19.18 1.46 -2.83
N GLY A 80 -20.10 1.83 -3.74
CA GLY A 80 -21.23 2.71 -3.43
C GLY A 80 -20.85 4.17 -3.12
N GLY A 81 -19.57 4.49 -3.04
CA GLY A 81 -19.07 5.81 -2.66
C GLY A 81 -19.29 6.13 -1.18
N LYS A 82 -19.15 5.14 -0.30
CA LYS A 82 -19.23 5.29 1.15
C LYS A 82 -18.31 6.41 1.68
N TYR A 83 -17.15 6.60 1.03
CA TYR A 83 -16.09 7.52 1.47
C TYR A 83 -15.83 8.65 0.47
N ARG A 84 -16.86 9.17 -0.21
CA ARG A 84 -16.75 10.23 -1.24
C ARG A 84 -16.01 11.51 -0.80
N ASN A 85 -16.01 11.80 0.50
CA ASN A 85 -15.30 12.94 1.11
C ASN A 85 -13.80 12.69 1.33
N HIS A 86 -13.36 11.44 1.20
CA HIS A 86 -11.96 11.02 1.33
C HIS A 86 -11.31 10.80 -0.04
N LYS A 87 -9.99 10.90 -0.09
CA LYS A 87 -9.18 10.55 -1.27
C LYS A 87 -8.31 9.35 -0.95
N PHE A 88 -8.32 8.35 -1.81
CA PHE A 88 -7.49 7.16 -1.67
C PHE A 88 -6.34 7.19 -2.66
N LYS A 89 -5.14 6.89 -2.19
CA LYS A 89 -3.91 6.81 -2.98
C LYS A 89 -3.20 5.51 -2.66
N ILE A 90 -2.61 4.89 -3.67
CA ILE A 90 -1.93 3.60 -3.55
C ILE A 90 -0.45 3.81 -3.80
N MET A 91 0.38 3.12 -3.02
CA MET A 91 1.83 3.08 -3.17
C MET A 91 2.31 1.63 -3.05
N SER A 92 3.20 1.25 -3.96
CA SER A 92 3.90 -0.04 -3.95
C SER A 92 5.38 0.26 -4.10
N VAL A 93 6.20 -0.17 -3.13
CA VAL A 93 7.60 0.25 -3.02
C VAL A 93 8.51 -0.96 -2.83
N ASP A 94 9.59 -1.03 -3.62
CA ASP A 94 10.68 -2.01 -3.47
C ASP A 94 11.69 -1.54 -2.41
N ALA A 95 11.31 -1.63 -1.13
CA ALA A 95 12.25 -1.37 -0.05
C ALA A 95 11.79 -2.03 1.26
N ASN A 96 12.64 -1.94 2.28
CA ASN A 96 12.25 -2.31 3.63
C ASN A 96 11.07 -1.45 4.11
N HIS A 97 10.04 -2.12 4.63
CA HIS A 97 8.81 -1.52 5.14
C HIS A 97 9.03 -0.31 6.05
N SER A 98 9.96 -0.40 7.01
CA SER A 98 10.25 0.70 7.94
C SER A 98 10.82 1.93 7.25
N ASN A 99 11.71 1.72 6.27
CA ASN A 99 12.29 2.81 5.49
C ASN A 99 11.22 3.48 4.62
N CYS A 100 10.33 2.69 4.03
CA CYS A 100 9.22 3.22 3.23
C CYS A 100 8.29 4.11 4.05
N ILE A 101 8.01 3.76 5.31
CA ILE A 101 7.19 4.59 6.21
C ILE A 101 7.86 5.94 6.47
N GLU A 102 9.15 5.96 6.81
CA GLU A 102 9.87 7.21 7.08
C GLU A 102 10.00 8.09 5.84
N ASP A 103 10.30 7.49 4.69
CA ASP A 103 10.33 8.18 3.40
C ASP A 103 8.97 8.79 3.05
N ALA A 104 7.89 8.03 3.24
CA ALA A 104 6.54 8.51 2.99
C ALA A 104 6.19 9.67 3.93
N LYS A 105 6.53 9.56 5.22
CA LYS A 105 6.30 10.63 6.20
C LYS A 105 6.94 11.95 5.76
N GLN A 106 8.19 11.91 5.35
CA GLN A 106 8.93 13.10 4.92
C GLN A 106 8.45 13.62 3.56
N LYS A 107 8.37 12.77 2.54
CA LYS A 107 8.11 13.18 1.15
C LYS A 107 6.66 13.61 0.93
N LEU A 108 5.71 13.02 1.66
CA LEU A 108 4.28 13.25 1.45
C LEU A 108 3.66 14.16 2.53
N ASN A 109 4.44 14.53 3.55
CA ASN A 109 3.98 15.26 4.73
C ASN A 109 2.82 14.51 5.41
N ILE A 110 3.06 13.25 5.80
CA ILE A 110 2.04 12.43 6.47
C ILE A 110 1.83 12.95 7.90
N ASP A 111 0.58 13.18 8.26
CA ASP A 111 0.18 13.64 9.59
C ASP A 111 0.06 12.48 10.59
N LEU A 112 -0.33 11.30 10.10
CA LEU A 112 -0.61 10.13 10.94
C LEU A 112 -0.26 8.82 10.22
N VAL A 113 0.32 7.88 10.96
CA VAL A 113 0.46 6.48 10.51
C VAL A 113 -0.56 5.63 11.27
N LEU A 114 -1.37 4.89 10.53
CA LEU A 114 -2.45 4.06 11.05
C LEU A 114 -2.13 2.58 10.80
N SER A 115 -2.33 1.75 11.83
CA SER A 115 -2.36 0.30 11.69
C SER A 115 -3.79 -0.16 11.42
N ALA A 116 -4.00 -0.94 10.37
CA ALA A 116 -5.24 -1.71 10.23
C ALA A 116 -5.22 -2.83 11.29
N GLN A 117 -6.23 -2.86 12.17
CA GLN A 117 -6.40 -3.85 13.24
C GLN A 117 -7.73 -4.57 13.08
#